data_AF-A0A538IN55-F1
#
_entry.id   AF-A0A538IN55-F1
#
_cell.length_a   1.000
_cell.length_b   1.000
_cell.length_c   1.000
_cell.angle_alpha   90.00
_cell.angle_beta   90.00
_cell.angle_gamma   90.00
#
_symmetry.space_group_name_H-M   'P 1'
#
loop_
_entity.id
_entity.type
_entity.pdbx_description
1 polymer ?
#
loop_
_entity_poly.entity_id
_entity_poly.type
_entity_poly.pdbx_seq_one_letter_code
_entity_poly.pdbx_strand_id
1 'polypeptide(L)' 'MAKTGQPSTARVASTQRSLAILDVLAEEPPLGTNEIARRLGASASTTSRQLATLVESGLVEHVAATGRYRLG' A
#
# COMPACT_ATOMS: atom_id res chain seq x y z
N MET A 1 11.34 -18.63 -18.52
CA MET A 1 12.26 -17.86 -17.65
C MET A 1 12.60 -16.57 -18.37
N ALA A 2 12.56 -15.41 -17.72
CA ALA A 2 12.92 -14.14 -18.34
C ALA A 2 14.40 -14.16 -18.76
N LYS A 3 14.71 -13.67 -19.97
CA LYS A 3 16.10 -13.45 -20.41
C LYS A 3 16.66 -12.26 -19.62
N THR A 4 17.76 -12.46 -18.90
CA THR A 4 18.39 -11.46 -18.05
C THR A 4 18.69 -10.19 -18.86
N GLY A 5 17.95 -9.11 -18.61
CA GLY A 5 18.04 -7.83 -19.34
C GLY A 5 16.69 -7.16 -19.62
N GLN A 6 15.57 -7.87 -19.48
CA GLN A 6 14.23 -7.29 -19.62
C GLN A 6 13.34 -7.63 -18.42
N PRO A 7 12.55 -6.66 -17.92
CA PRO A 7 11.61 -6.91 -16.84
C PRO A 7 10.56 -7.93 -17.28
N SER A 8 10.24 -8.85 -16.37
CA SER A 8 9.15 -9.81 -16.52
C SER A 8 7.84 -9.08 -16.84
N THR A 9 7.06 -9.57 -17.81
CA THR A 9 5.71 -9.06 -18.07
C THR A 9 4.70 -9.54 -17.02
N ALA A 10 5.05 -10.58 -16.25
CA ALA A 10 4.23 -11.09 -15.16
C ALA A 10 4.15 -10.06 -14.03
N ARG A 11 2.91 -9.70 -13.67
CA ARG A 11 2.65 -8.74 -12.59
C ARG A 11 2.49 -9.46 -11.26
N VAL A 12 3.12 -8.91 -10.22
CA VAL A 12 2.95 -9.39 -8.84
C VAL A 12 1.79 -8.63 -8.20
N ALA A 13 0.65 -9.31 -8.07
CA ALA A 13 -0.60 -8.67 -7.65
C ALA A 13 -0.51 -8.00 -6.27
N SER A 14 0.28 -8.55 -5.33
CA SER A 14 0.52 -7.93 -4.03
C SER A 14 1.27 -6.60 -4.15
N THR A 15 2.35 -6.56 -4.93
CA THR A 15 3.11 -5.33 -5.18
C THR A 15 2.23 -4.26 -5.82
N GLN A 16 1.41 -4.61 -6.81
CA GLN A 16 0.49 -3.66 -7.45
C GLN A 16 -0.49 -3.03 -6.45
N ARG A 17 -1.07 -3.84 -5.56
CA ARG A 17 -1.96 -3.32 -4.51
C ARG A 17 -1.22 -2.42 -3.53
N SER A 18 0.03 -2.73 -3.19
CA SER A 18 0.82 -1.89 -2.29
C SER A 18 1.14 -0.53 -2.93
N LEU A 19 1.44 -0.50 -4.23
CA LEU A 19 1.61 0.75 -4.97
C LEU A 19 0.32 1.57 -4.98
N ALA A 20 -0.84 0.94 -5.22
CA ALA A 20 -2.13 1.62 -5.17
C ALA A 20 -2.46 2.23 -3.80
N ILE A 21 -1.97 1.63 -2.69
CA ILE A 21 -2.09 2.22 -1.36
C ILE A 21 -1.25 3.51 -1.26
N LEU A 22 -0.04 3.52 -1.82
CA LEU A 22 0.81 4.72 -1.84
C LEU A 22 0.17 5.84 -2.66
N ASP A 23 -0.41 5.51 -3.84
CA ASP A 23 -1.12 6.48 -4.67
C ASP A 23 -2.29 7.11 -3.91
N VAL A 24 -3.11 6.29 -3.22
CA VAL A 24 -4.23 6.77 -2.39
C VAL A 24 -3.75 7.66 -1.23
N LEU A 25 -2.62 7.32 -0.61
CA LEU A 25 -2.03 8.12 0.46
C LEU A 25 -1.35 9.40 -0.04
N ALA A 26 -0.95 9.47 -1.32
CA ALA A 26 -0.39 10.66 -1.93
C ALA A 26 -1.45 11.73 -2.22
N GLU A 27 -2.69 11.33 -2.52
CA GLU A 27 -3.77 12.26 -2.87
C GLU A 27 -4.27 13.08 -1.67
N GLU A 28 -4.66 12.43 -0.57
CA GLU A 28 -5.25 13.13 0.59
C GLU A 28 -5.03 12.37 1.92
N PRO A 29 -3.81 12.37 2.48
CA PRO A 29 -3.54 11.80 3.79
C PRO A 29 -3.94 12.74 4.94
N PRO A 30 -4.08 12.24 6.19
CA PRO A 30 -3.92 10.85 6.61
C PRO A 30 -5.23 10.05 6.50
N LEU A 31 -5.13 8.77 6.11
CA LEU A 31 -6.28 7.88 5.88
C LEU A 31 -6.28 6.67 6.81
N GLY A 32 -7.47 6.19 7.19
CA GLY A 32 -7.60 4.95 7.97
C GLY A 32 -7.60 3.69 7.10
N THR A 33 -7.30 2.51 7.68
CA THR A 33 -7.27 1.23 6.94
C THR A 33 -8.56 0.93 6.19
N ASN A 34 -9.73 1.11 6.82
CA ASN A 34 -11.03 0.86 6.18
C ASN A 34 -11.33 1.85 5.05
N GLU A 35 -10.82 3.07 5.15
CA GLU A 35 -11.00 4.07 4.12
C GLU A 35 -10.17 3.74 2.88
N ILE A 36 -8.90 3.38 3.08
CA ILE A 36 -8.01 2.92 2.01
C ILE A 36 -8.60 1.67 1.34
N ALA A 37 -9.04 0.69 2.14
CA ALA A 37 -9.65 -0.54 1.65
C ALA A 37 -10.89 -0.27 0.77
N ARG A 38 -11.76 0.64 1.21
CA ARG A 38 -12.95 1.05 0.45
C ARG A 38 -12.59 1.72 -0.87
N ARG A 39 -11.64 2.67 -0.86
CA ARG A 39 -11.18 3.38 -2.08
C ARG A 39 -10.59 2.41 -3.11
N LEU A 40 -9.91 1.36 -2.64
CA LEU A 40 -9.25 0.36 -3.49
C LEU A 40 -10.11 -0.87 -3.83
N GLY A 41 -11.35 -0.96 -3.33
CA GLY A 41 -12.18 -2.16 -3.51
C GLY A 41 -11.58 -3.43 -2.89
N ALA A 42 -10.76 -3.28 -1.84
CA ALA A 42 -10.04 -4.35 -1.17
C ALA A 42 -10.62 -4.67 0.21
N SER A 43 -10.26 -5.82 0.78
CA SER A 43 -10.62 -6.14 2.17
C SER A 43 -9.72 -5.42 3.17
N ALA A 44 -10.27 -5.08 4.34
CA ALA A 44 -9.54 -4.45 5.43
C ALA A 44 -8.33 -5.30 5.87
N SER A 45 -8.48 -6.63 5.96
CA SER A 45 -7.38 -7.53 6.33
C SER A 45 -6.24 -7.54 5.30
N THR A 46 -6.55 -7.44 4.01
CA THR A 46 -5.52 -7.36 2.97
C THR A 46 -4.80 -6.03 3.02
N THR A 47 -5.55 -4.93 3.11
CA THR A 47 -5.00 -3.57 3.21
C THR A 47 -4.12 -3.43 4.44
N SER A 48 -4.56 -3.94 5.59
CA SER A 48 -3.78 -3.93 6.85
C SER A 48 -2.43 -4.63 6.71
N ARG A 49 -2.39 -5.83 6.13
CA ARG A 49 -1.11 -6.55 5.91
C ARG A 49 -0.14 -5.78 5.02
N GLN A 50 -0.67 -5.11 3.99
CA GLN A 50 0.17 -4.31 3.11
C GLN A 50 0.68 -3.05 3.78
N LEU A 51 -0.17 -2.36 4.55
CA LEU A 51 0.24 -1.22 5.38
C LEU A 51 1.33 -1.61 6.37
N ALA A 52 1.23 -2.79 7.01
CA ALA A 52 2.29 -3.28 7.89
C ALA A 52 3.65 -3.38 7.17
N THR A 53 3.69 -3.97 5.98
CA THR A 53 4.91 -4.03 5.15
C THR A 53 5.41 -2.64 4.74
N LEU A 54 4.51 -1.73 4.35
CA LEU A 54 4.88 -0.38 3.92
C LEU A 54 5.40 0.48 5.07
N VAL A 55 4.87 0.27 6.28
CA VAL A 55 5.37 0.90 7.51
C VAL A 55 6.74 0.35 7.88
N GLU A 56 6.91 -0.97 7.84
CA GLU A 56 8.20 -1.61 8.10
C GLU A 56 9.28 -1.14 7.11
N SER A 57 8.92 -0.91 5.84
CA SER A 57 9.84 -0.37 4.83
C SER A 57 10.03 1.14 4.89
N GLY A 58 9.35 1.86 5.79
CA GLY A 58 9.43 3.32 5.92
C GLY A 58 8.78 4.14 4.79
N LEU A 59 7.98 3.52 3.93
CA LEU A 59 7.26 4.22 2.84
C LEU A 59 5.95 4.86 3.33
N VAL A 60 5.41 4.33 4.43
CA VAL A 60 4.19 4.80 5.08
C VAL A 60 4.49 5.00 6.56
N GLU A 61 3.96 6.05 7.16
CA GLU A 61 3.97 6.25 8.61
C GLU A 61 2.59 5.99 9.20
N HIS A 62 2.55 5.27 10.32
CA HIS A 62 1.36 5.14 11.16
C HIS A 62 1.32 6.24 12.22
N VAL A 63 0.38 7.18 12.08
CA VAL A 63 0.19 8.32 12.98
C VAL A 63 -0.49 7.85 14.26
N ALA A 64 0.30 7.57 15.30
CA ALA A 64 -0.17 7.00 16.57
C ALA A 64 -1.30 7.79 17.23
N ALA A 65 -1.32 9.12 17.09
CA ALA A 65 -2.35 9.98 17.66
C ALA A 65 -3.76 9.75 17.06
N THR A 66 -3.85 9.26 15.83
CA THR A 66 -5.11 9.10 15.11
C THR A 66 -5.38 7.68 14.61
N GLY A 67 -4.38 6.79 14.67
CA GLY A 67 -4.44 5.46 14.08
C GLY A 67 -4.54 5.45 12.55
N ARG A 68 -4.18 6.58 11.90
CA ARG A 68 -4.24 6.76 10.45
C ARG A 68 -2.86 6.67 9.83
N TYR A 69 -2.82 6.56 8.52
CA TYR A 69 -1.61 6.36 7.73
C TYR A 69 -1.38 7.56 6.82
N ARG A 70 -0.12 7.92 6.62
CA ARG A 70 0.35 8.90 5.64
C ARG A 70 1.62 8.38 4.98
N LEU A 71 2.07 9.00 3.89
CA LEU A 71 3.42 8.72 3.39
C LEU A 71 4.47 9.04 4.46
N GLY A 72 5.50 8.18 4.52
CA GLY A 72 6.65 8.31 5.43
C GLY A 72 7.37 9.63 5.23
#